data_AF-A0ABD1CJF5-F1
#
_entry.id   AF-A0ABD1CJF5-F1
#
_cell.length_a   1.000
_cell.length_b   1.000
_cell.length_c   1.000
_cell.angle_alpha   90.00
_cell.angle_beta   90.00
_cell.angle_gamma   90.00
#
_symmetry.space_group_name_H-M   'P 1'
#
loop_
_entity.id
_entity.type
_entity.pdbx_description
1 polymer ?
#
loop_
_entity_poly.entity_id
_entity_poly.type
_entity_poly.pdbx_seq_one_letter_code
_entity_poly.pdbx_strand_id
1 'polypeptide(L)'
;MLELRVEDKTIPLKNLTIETAICCQALLEFLQHTESDELDAYMLCGHADAVQLHPAAGVRSVDDDGKLQKMYFQSMMQVLLEIVTSYDLDDEVGRENLKKVLAEMLACGDLGEGNVKTIMAIFERLVGDVEERFRFCVDLINAILGPSRADVSNTS
;
A
#
# COMPACT_ATOMS: atom_id res chain seq x y z
N MET A 1 -15.52 -17.26 12.26
CA MET A 1 -16.02 -16.19 13.13
C MET A 1 -14.79 -15.65 13.84
N LEU A 2 -14.40 -14.41 13.57
CA LEU A 2 -13.17 -13.81 14.10
C LEU A 2 -13.31 -13.64 15.61
N GLU A 3 -12.54 -14.39 16.40
CA GLU A 3 -12.43 -14.22 17.85
C GLU A 3 -11.52 -13.03 18.16
N LEU A 4 -11.92 -11.83 17.74
CA LEU A 4 -11.27 -10.59 18.20
C LEU A 4 -11.78 -10.31 19.61
N ARG A 5 -10.90 -10.34 20.60
CA ARG A 5 -11.25 -9.85 21.94
C ARG A 5 -11.43 -8.34 21.86
N VAL A 6 -12.36 -7.80 22.63
CA VAL A 6 -12.62 -6.33 22.71
C VAL A 6 -11.37 -5.53 23.09
N GLU A 7 -10.37 -6.20 23.68
CA GLU A 7 -9.07 -5.65 24.07
C GLU A 7 -8.03 -5.61 22.93
N ASP A 8 -8.22 -6.43 21.88
CA ASP A 8 -7.29 -6.54 20.75
C ASP A 8 -7.61 -5.45 19.72
N LYS A 9 -7.13 -4.24 19.97
CA LYS A 9 -7.25 -3.08 19.07
C LYS A 9 -6.45 -3.22 17.77
N THR A 10 -5.70 -4.31 17.60
CA THR A 10 -4.74 -4.51 16.51
C THR A 10 -4.79 -5.93 15.98
N ILE A 11 -4.71 -6.11 14.66
CA ILE A 11 -4.60 -7.42 14.02
C ILE A 11 -3.11 -7.71 13.74
N PRO A 12 -2.52 -8.76 14.32
CA PRO A 12 -1.15 -9.15 13.99
C PRO A 12 -1.02 -9.48 12.50
N LEU A 13 0.07 -9.05 11.83
CA LEU A 13 0.30 -9.32 10.41
C LEU A 13 0.15 -10.80 10.02
N LYS A 14 0.61 -11.72 10.88
CA LYS A 14 0.48 -13.17 10.67
C LYS A 14 -0.98 -13.67 10.56
N ASN A 15 -1.93 -12.86 11.02
CA ASN A 15 -3.36 -13.13 11.00
C ASN A 15 -4.10 -12.22 10.00
N LEU A 16 -3.39 -11.42 9.21
CA LEU A 16 -3.97 -10.52 8.21
C LEU A 16 -4.49 -11.35 7.03
N THR A 17 -5.81 -11.42 6.91
CA THR A 17 -6.53 -11.95 5.74
C THR A 17 -7.33 -10.84 5.08
N ILE A 18 -7.80 -11.07 3.84
CA ILE A 18 -8.56 -10.04 3.12
C ILE A 18 -9.85 -9.67 3.85
N GLU A 19 -10.50 -10.63 4.49
CA GLU A 19 -11.72 -10.41 5.28
C GLU A 19 -11.43 -9.52 6.49
N THR A 20 -10.30 -9.75 7.17
CA THR A 20 -9.89 -8.88 8.28
C THR A 20 -9.52 -7.48 7.81
N ALA A 21 -8.88 -7.35 6.64
CA ALA A 21 -8.53 -6.06 6.07
C ALA A 21 -9.80 -5.27 5.67
N ILE A 22 -10.76 -5.91 5.00
CA ILE A 22 -12.06 -5.30 4.64
C ILE A 22 -12.83 -4.89 5.90
N CYS A 23 -12.83 -5.73 6.94
CA CYS A 23 -13.45 -5.41 8.21
C CYS A 23 -12.83 -4.16 8.85
N CYS A 24 -11.49 -4.08 8.87
CA CYS A 24 -10.78 -2.91 9.35
C CYS A 24 -11.13 -1.66 8.54
N GLN A 25 -11.13 -1.74 7.21
CA GLN A 25 -11.50 -0.62 6.35
C GLN A 25 -12.91 -0.10 6.68
N ALA A 26 -13.91 -1.00 6.71
CA ALA A 26 -15.29 -0.62 6.99
C ALA A 26 -15.45 -0.01 8.39
N LEU A 27 -14.70 -0.52 9.38
CA LEU A 27 -14.68 0.04 10.73
C LEU A 27 -14.07 1.44 10.75
N LEU A 28 -12.94 1.66 10.06
CA LEU A 28 -12.28 2.96 9.99
C LEU A 28 -13.18 3.99 9.29
N GLU A 29 -13.79 3.63 8.15
CA GLU A 29 -14.76 4.48 7.46
C GLU A 29 -15.96 4.84 8.35
N PHE A 30 -16.47 3.87 9.11
CA PHE A 30 -17.55 4.12 10.07
C PHE A 30 -17.13 5.09 11.18
N LEU A 31 -16.00 4.81 11.85
CA LEU A 31 -15.48 5.63 12.95
C LEU A 31 -15.14 7.05 12.50
N GLN A 32 -14.58 7.23 11.30
CA GLN A 32 -14.36 8.56 10.70
C GLN A 32 -15.65 9.39 10.59
N HIS A 33 -16.80 8.75 10.39
CA HIS A 33 -18.08 9.43 10.24
C HIS A 33 -18.89 9.56 11.53
N THR A 34 -18.59 8.78 12.57
CA THR A 34 -19.36 8.78 13.82
C THR A 34 -18.55 9.22 15.04
N GLU A 35 -17.35 8.66 15.23
CA GLU A 35 -16.59 8.71 16.48
C GLU A 35 -15.09 8.90 16.18
N SER A 36 -14.75 10.04 15.58
CA SER A 36 -13.39 10.36 15.13
C SER A 36 -12.34 10.29 16.26
N ASP A 37 -12.75 10.52 17.52
CA ASP A 37 -11.86 10.48 18.68
C ASP A 37 -11.37 9.04 19.00
N GLU A 38 -12.09 8.02 18.54
CA GLU A 38 -11.70 6.61 18.73
C GLU A 38 -10.87 6.07 17.55
N LEU A 39 -10.78 6.80 16.45
CA LEU A 39 -10.12 6.36 15.21
C LEU A 39 -8.65 5.98 15.42
N ASP A 40 -7.91 6.80 16.17
CA ASP A 40 -6.50 6.59 16.49
C ASP A 40 -6.24 5.26 17.21
N ALA A 41 -7.22 4.78 17.97
CA ALA A 41 -7.12 3.52 18.70
C ALA A 41 -7.21 2.29 17.77
N TYR A 42 -7.79 2.43 16.57
CA TYR A 42 -8.05 1.34 15.62
C TYR A 42 -7.22 1.43 14.32
N MET A 43 -6.46 2.52 14.10
CA MET A 43 -5.64 2.77 12.90
C MET A 43 -4.41 1.87 12.72
N LEU A 44 -4.33 0.70 13.36
CA LEU A 44 -3.09 -0.07 13.47
C LEU A 44 -2.88 -1.21 12.46
N CYS A 45 -3.77 -1.37 11.47
CA CYS A 45 -3.53 -2.35 10.40
C CYS A 45 -2.30 -2.02 9.51
N GLY A 46 -1.73 -0.81 9.61
CA GLY A 46 -0.60 -0.33 8.79
C GLY A 46 0.62 0.20 9.56
N HIS A 47 0.63 0.16 10.89
CA HIS A 47 1.85 0.46 11.67
C HIS A 47 2.85 -0.70 11.69
N ALA A 48 2.42 -1.88 11.26
CA ALA A 48 3.30 -3.00 11.06
C ALA A 48 4.00 -2.82 9.71
N ASP A 49 5.13 -2.10 9.73
CA ASP A 49 6.12 -2.05 8.67
C ASP A 49 5.52 -1.93 7.26
N ALA A 50 5.28 -0.71 6.79
CA ALA A 50 5.04 -0.45 5.37
C ALA A 50 6.12 -1.13 4.46
N VAL A 51 7.28 -1.48 5.03
CA VAL A 51 8.36 -2.31 4.47
C VAL A 51 7.94 -3.75 4.07
N GLN A 52 6.83 -4.29 4.61
CA GLN A 52 6.39 -5.67 4.34
C GLN A 52 5.33 -5.80 3.25
N LEU A 53 4.79 -4.70 2.69
CA LEU A 53 3.98 -4.76 1.45
C LEU A 53 4.84 -5.07 0.19
N HIS A 54 6.01 -5.67 0.36
CA HIS A 54 6.91 -5.98 -0.72
C HIS A 54 6.25 -6.98 -1.68
N PRO A 55 6.08 -6.65 -2.98
CA PRO A 55 5.41 -7.52 -3.96
C PRO A 55 6.17 -8.83 -4.29
N ALA A 56 7.29 -9.11 -3.62
CA ALA A 56 8.25 -10.12 -4.05
C ALA A 56 8.09 -11.49 -3.37
N ALA A 57 7.22 -11.64 -2.38
CA ALA A 57 7.07 -12.88 -1.64
C ALA A 57 5.89 -13.72 -2.16
N GLY A 58 6.13 -14.44 -3.26
CA GLY A 58 5.21 -15.44 -3.83
C GLY A 58 4.26 -14.84 -4.87
N VAL A 59 4.12 -15.35 -6.09
CA VAL A 59 4.21 -16.72 -6.53
C VAL A 59 4.51 -16.71 -8.04
N ARG A 60 5.66 -17.27 -8.44
CA ARG A 60 5.90 -17.69 -9.82
C ARG A 60 5.39 -19.12 -9.97
N SER A 61 4.09 -19.30 -10.25
CA SER A 61 3.57 -20.55 -10.78
C SER A 61 2.69 -20.26 -11.98
N VAL A 62 3.12 -20.78 -13.12
CA VAL A 62 2.48 -20.65 -14.43
C VAL A 62 1.33 -21.66 -14.46
N ASP A 63 0.12 -21.24 -14.09
CA ASP A 63 -1.18 -21.82 -14.45
C ASP A 63 -2.32 -20.95 -13.85
N ASP A 64 -3.58 -21.24 -14.14
CA ASP A 64 -4.80 -20.46 -13.76
C ASP A 64 -4.83 -19.99 -12.29
N ASP A 65 -4.14 -20.72 -11.40
CA ASP A 65 -3.90 -20.38 -10.00
C ASP A 65 -3.13 -19.05 -9.82
N GLY A 66 -2.17 -18.75 -10.70
CA GLY A 66 -1.40 -17.50 -10.69
C GLY A 66 -2.25 -16.27 -11.02
N LYS A 67 -3.32 -16.42 -11.82
CA LYS A 67 -4.23 -15.31 -12.11
C LYS A 67 -5.15 -15.02 -10.93
N LEU A 68 -5.67 -16.06 -10.28
CA LEU A 68 -6.48 -15.93 -9.08
C LEU A 68 -5.67 -15.35 -7.91
N GLN A 69 -4.44 -15.85 -7.71
CA GLN A 69 -3.53 -15.31 -6.70
C GLN A 69 -3.15 -13.86 -7.00
N LYS A 70 -2.87 -13.52 -8.26
CA LYS A 70 -2.64 -12.12 -8.65
C LYS A 70 -3.86 -11.26 -8.36
N MET A 71 -5.08 -11.71 -8.69
CA MET A 71 -6.30 -10.98 -8.36
C MET A 71 -6.43 -10.77 -6.84
N TYR A 72 -6.22 -11.81 -6.04
CA TYR A 72 -6.27 -11.72 -4.58
C TYR A 72 -5.23 -10.73 -4.03
N PHE A 73 -4.00 -10.78 -4.54
CA PHE A 73 -2.95 -9.84 -4.18
C PHE A 73 -3.33 -8.39 -4.54
N GLN A 74 -3.83 -8.15 -5.75
CA GLN A 74 -4.26 -6.81 -6.16
C GLN A 74 -5.41 -6.29 -5.28
N SER A 75 -6.38 -7.15 -4.93
CA SER A 75 -7.49 -6.79 -4.05
C SER A 75 -7.05 -6.51 -2.62
N MET A 76 -6.15 -7.33 -2.06
CA MET A 76 -5.58 -7.08 -0.74
C MET A 76 -4.84 -5.74 -0.70
N MET A 77 -4.00 -5.50 -1.71
CA MET A 77 -3.26 -4.25 -1.86
C MET A 77 -4.21 -3.04 -1.92
N GLN A 78 -5.31 -3.16 -2.68
CA GLN A 78 -6.30 -2.09 -2.80
C GLN A 78 -6.91 -1.73 -1.45
N VAL A 79 -7.34 -2.73 -0.69
CA VAL A 79 -7.92 -2.54 0.66
C VAL A 79 -6.91 -1.90 1.60
N LEU A 80 -5.65 -2.36 1.59
CA LEU A 80 -4.60 -1.78 2.44
C LEU A 80 -4.30 -0.32 2.06
N LEU A 81 -4.27 0.00 0.76
CA LEU A 81 -4.09 1.38 0.29
C LEU A 81 -5.28 2.27 0.68
N GLU A 82 -6.50 1.75 0.61
CA GLU A 82 -7.70 2.47 1.05
C GLU A 82 -7.66 2.74 2.56
N ILE A 83 -7.20 1.77 3.37
CA ILE A 83 -6.92 2.01 4.80
C ILE A 83 -5.88 3.12 4.97
N VAL A 84 -4.79 3.13 4.19
CA VAL A 84 -3.79 4.22 4.26
C VAL A 84 -4.41 5.58 3.94
N THR A 85 -5.41 5.65 3.04
CA THR A 85 -6.13 6.92 2.82
C THR A 85 -6.94 7.39 4.04
N SER A 86 -7.24 6.51 4.99
CA SER A 86 -7.92 6.89 6.22
C SER A 86 -6.98 7.54 7.26
N TYR A 87 -5.66 7.44 7.06
CA TYR A 87 -4.68 7.89 8.04
C TYR A 87 -4.59 9.41 8.13
N ASP A 88 -4.38 9.87 9.36
CA ASP A 88 -3.80 11.17 9.62
C ASP A 88 -2.32 11.12 9.21
N LEU A 89 -1.92 12.08 8.38
CA LEU A 89 -0.58 12.16 7.82
C LEU A 89 0.20 13.28 8.51
N ASP A 90 -0.11 13.67 9.74
CA ASP A 90 0.63 14.70 10.45
C ASP A 90 1.99 14.23 11.02
N ASP A 91 2.23 12.91 11.11
CA ASP A 91 3.54 12.36 11.51
C ASP A 91 4.57 12.41 10.37
N GLU A 92 5.61 13.22 10.54
CA GLU A 92 6.64 13.43 9.52
C GLU A 92 7.45 12.15 9.22
N VAL A 93 7.78 11.36 10.25
CA VAL A 93 8.55 10.12 10.07
C VAL A 93 7.73 9.08 9.31
N GLY A 94 6.47 8.89 9.70
CA GLY A 94 5.51 8.03 9.03
C GLY A 94 5.27 8.45 7.58
N ARG A 95 5.12 9.76 7.32
CA ARG A 95 5.00 10.30 5.97
C ARG A 95 6.19 9.97 5.08
N GLU A 96 7.41 10.22 5.54
CA GLU A 96 8.62 9.95 4.74
C GLU A 96 8.84 8.45 4.49
N ASN A 97 8.48 7.60 5.45
CA ASN A 97 8.52 6.14 5.25
C ASN A 97 7.46 5.70 4.23
N LEU A 98 6.24 6.23 4.32
CA LEU A 98 5.15 5.91 3.40
C LEU A 98 5.50 6.35 1.97
N LYS A 99 6.05 7.55 1.78
CA LYS A 99 6.52 8.02 0.46
C LYS A 99 7.50 7.03 -0.19
N LYS A 100 8.48 6.51 0.57
CA LYS A 100 9.46 5.54 0.05
C LYS A 100 8.81 4.24 -0.39
N VAL A 101 7.98 3.65 0.47
CA VAL A 101 7.29 2.39 0.20
C VAL A 101 6.41 2.50 -1.04
N LEU A 102 5.62 3.58 -1.15
CA LEU A 102 4.75 3.81 -2.30
C LEU A 102 5.53 4.00 -3.60
N ALA A 103 6.70 4.67 -3.55
CA ALA A 103 7.57 4.82 -4.70
C ALA A 103 8.17 3.47 -5.16
N GLU A 104 8.62 2.64 -4.21
CA GLU A 104 9.12 1.30 -4.49
C GLU A 104 8.04 0.40 -5.10
N MET A 105 6.80 0.48 -4.60
CA MET A 105 5.65 -0.24 -5.16
C MET A 105 5.39 0.15 -6.63
N LEU A 106 5.37 1.44 -6.94
CA LEU A 106 5.16 1.93 -8.31
C LEU A 106 6.29 1.49 -9.26
N ALA A 107 7.53 1.39 -8.74
CA ALA A 107 8.67 0.91 -9.53
C ALA A 107 8.66 -0.60 -9.81
N CYS A 108 7.93 -1.41 -9.03
CA CYS A 108 7.89 -2.87 -9.20
C CYS A 108 7.08 -3.34 -10.43
N GLY A 109 6.26 -2.47 -11.04
CA GLY A 109 5.63 -2.70 -12.34
C GLY A 109 4.48 -3.73 -12.42
N ASP A 110 4.12 -4.38 -11.31
CA ASP A 110 3.03 -5.39 -11.27
C ASP A 110 1.75 -4.88 -10.59
N LEU A 111 1.55 -3.57 -10.54
CA LEU A 111 0.35 -2.97 -9.94
C LEU A 111 -0.77 -2.80 -10.96
N GLY A 112 -1.98 -3.16 -10.56
CA GLY A 112 -3.21 -2.85 -11.30
C GLY A 112 -3.53 -1.36 -11.26
N GLU A 113 -4.30 -0.89 -12.23
CA GLU A 113 -4.66 0.53 -12.39
C GLU A 113 -5.30 1.13 -11.14
N GLY A 114 -6.19 0.38 -10.45
CA GLY A 114 -6.82 0.82 -9.21
C GLY A 114 -5.80 1.14 -8.13
N ASN A 115 -4.84 0.22 -7.91
CA ASN A 115 -3.78 0.39 -6.94
C ASN A 115 -2.90 1.59 -7.29
N VAL A 116 -2.48 1.74 -8.55
CA VAL A 116 -1.70 2.90 -9.01
C VAL A 116 -2.47 4.20 -8.73
N LYS A 117 -3.76 4.26 -9.07
CA LYS A 117 -4.59 5.44 -8.86
C LYS A 117 -4.69 5.82 -7.38
N THR A 118 -4.92 4.84 -6.50
CA THR A 118 -4.97 5.09 -5.05
C THR A 118 -3.62 5.56 -4.52
N ILE A 119 -2.52 4.95 -4.94
CA ILE A 119 -1.17 5.39 -4.55
C ILE A 119 -0.93 6.85 -4.97
N MET A 120 -1.29 7.22 -6.20
CA MET A 120 -1.13 8.60 -6.68
C MET A 120 -1.97 9.61 -5.87
N ALA A 121 -3.18 9.23 -5.46
CA ALA A 121 -4.01 10.06 -4.58
C ALA A 121 -3.39 10.22 -3.18
N ILE A 122 -2.75 9.17 -2.63
CA ILE A 122 -2.01 9.25 -1.37
C ILE A 122 -0.79 10.18 -1.53
N PHE A 123 -0.03 10.06 -2.63
CA PHE A 123 1.10 10.96 -2.90
C PHE A 123 0.68 12.43 -2.99
N GLU A 124 -0.49 12.70 -3.57
CA GLU A 124 -1.03 14.06 -3.66
C GLU A 124 -1.19 14.70 -2.27
N ARG A 125 -1.56 13.90 -1.26
CA ARG A 125 -1.69 14.33 0.13
C ARG A 125 -0.34 14.38 0.86
N LEU A 126 0.57 13.47 0.56
CA LEU A 126 1.90 13.40 1.18
C LEU A 126 2.84 14.53 0.77
N VAL A 127 2.65 15.05 -0.45
CA VAL A 127 3.48 16.11 -1.03
C VAL A 127 2.56 17.28 -1.38
N GLY A 128 2.44 18.24 -0.47
CA GLY A 128 1.57 19.40 -0.67
C GLY A 128 2.07 20.37 -1.76
N ASP A 129 3.38 20.42 -1.97
CA ASP A 129 3.99 21.30 -2.96
C ASP A 129 3.84 20.76 -4.40
N VAL A 130 3.35 21.61 -5.30
CA VAL A 130 3.04 21.21 -6.68
C VAL A 130 4.31 20.95 -7.50
N GLU A 131 5.37 21.73 -7.29
CA GLU A 131 6.63 21.57 -8.03
C GLU A 131 7.36 20.30 -7.58
N GLU A 132 7.35 20.01 -6.28
CA GLU A 132 7.89 18.79 -5.69
C GLU A 132 7.16 17.56 -6.23
N ARG A 133 5.81 17.59 -6.26
CA ARG A 133 5.01 16.51 -6.88
C ARG A 133 5.36 16.30 -8.34
N PHE A 134 5.47 17.38 -9.12
CA PHE A 134 5.81 17.28 -10.53
C PHE A 134 7.19 16.65 -10.74
N ARG A 135 8.20 17.11 -9.98
CA ARG A 135 9.56 16.55 -10.03
C ARG A 135 9.58 15.07 -9.66
N PHE A 136 8.89 14.71 -8.58
CA PHE A 136 8.74 13.32 -8.15
C PHE A 136 8.13 12.43 -9.25
N CYS A 137 7.03 12.86 -9.89
CA CYS A 137 6.41 12.10 -10.97
C CYS A 137 7.36 11.90 -12.16
N VAL A 138 8.11 12.94 -12.53
CA VAL A 138 9.11 12.86 -13.61
C VAL A 138 10.21 11.87 -13.24
N ASP A 139 10.75 11.95 -12.02
CA ASP A 139 11.81 11.06 -11.54
C ASP A 139 11.34 9.60 -11.49
N LEU A 140 10.11 9.36 -11.02
CA LEU A 140 9.49 8.03 -10.98
C LEU A 140 9.30 7.45 -12.39
N ILE A 141 8.73 8.23 -13.32
CA ILE A 141 8.53 7.79 -14.71
C ILE A 141 9.88 7.48 -15.36
N ASN A 142 10.89 8.31 -15.13
CA ASN A 142 12.25 8.08 -15.62
C ASN A 142 12.90 6.83 -14.99
N ALA A 143 12.63 6.54 -13.72
CA ALA A 143 13.12 5.34 -13.06
C ALA A 143 12.47 4.06 -13.64
N ILE A 144 11.19 4.12 -13.98
CA ILE A 144 10.44 3.01 -14.59
C ILE A 144 10.83 2.81 -16.07
N LEU A 145 10.93 3.90 -16.84
CA LEU A 145 11.21 3.87 -18.28
C LEU A 145 12.71 3.84 -18.61
N GLY A 146 13.58 4.11 -17.63
CA GLY A 146 15.02 4.09 -17.81
C GLY A 146 15.48 2.71 -18.32
N PRO A 147 16.50 2.64 -19.19
CA PRO A 147 17.00 1.36 -19.67
C PRO A 147 17.43 0.51 -18.48
N SER A 148 16.84 -0.69 -18.35
CA SER A 148 17.34 -1.71 -17.45
C SER A 148 18.82 -1.91 -17.77
N ARG A 149 19.72 -1.40 -16.92
CA ARG A 149 21.17 -1.43 -17.11
C ARG A 149 21.76 -2.86 -17.16
N ALA A 150 20.92 -3.89 -17.16
CA ALA A 150 21.31 -5.29 -17.18
C ALA A 150 21.61 -5.85 -18.60
N ASP A 151 21.19 -5.20 -19.69
CA ASP A 151 21.27 -5.80 -21.04
C ASP A 151 22.31 -5.19 -22.00
N VAL A 152 23.39 -4.57 -21.49
CA VAL A 152 24.49 -4.06 -22.36
C VAL A 152 25.84 -4.71 -22.02
N SER A 153 25.82 -5.95 -21.54
CA SER A 153 27.05 -6.71 -21.29
C SER A 153 26.85 -8.14 -21.72
N ASN A 154 26.71 -8.40 -23.03
CA ASN A 154 27.02 -9.69 -23.69
C ASN A 154 26.88 -9.58 -25.21
N THR A 155 27.64 -8.70 -25.85
CA THR A 155 28.06 -8.90 -27.24
C THR A 155 29.51 -8.43 -27.36
N SER A 156 30.42 -9.40 -27.29
CA SER A 156 31.81 -9.29 -27.75
C SER A 156 32.05 -10.43 -28.73
#